data_AF-A0A9D4YND5-F1
#
_entry.id   AF-A0A9D4YND5-F1
#
_cell.length_a   1.000
_cell.length_b   1.000
_cell.length_c   1.000
_cell.angle_alpha   90.00
_cell.angle_beta   90.00
_cell.angle_gamma   90.00
#
_symmetry.space_group_name_H-M   'P 1'
#
loop_
_entity.id
_entity.type
_entity.pdbx_description
1 polymer ?
#
loop_
_entity_poly.entity_id
_entity_poly.type
_entity_poly.pdbx_seq_one_letter_code
_entity_poly.pdbx_strand_id
1 'polypeptide(L)'
;MFSRTRSLLPSLTSLHKSPNPSSSLFSSSSQPPITNTNNKDNIIISRFHHKDWLTSKQATTLINSLTNPSTALTLFNLYSSRKDYNPTQPFCISLITKLVQARQFSPIDTLLKSLPQQQRHRFTQDFFFHLIKLYAHQAHRIDKAVETLFMMPNFGSWPTSKTFNFVL
;
A
#
# COMPACT_ATOMS: atom_id res chain seq x y z
N MET A 1 -23.61 -19.91 56.37
CA MET A 1 -24.61 -20.82 55.77
C MET A 1 -23.94 -21.62 54.66
N PHE A 2 -24.09 -22.94 54.71
CA PHE A 2 -23.75 -23.98 53.73
C PHE A 2 -22.27 -24.34 53.47
N SER A 3 -21.78 -25.18 54.39
CA SER A 3 -21.09 -26.45 54.19
C SER A 3 -20.95 -27.01 52.76
N ARG A 4 -19.76 -27.52 52.44
CA ARG A 4 -19.58 -28.83 51.81
C ARG A 4 -18.30 -29.50 52.32
N THR A 5 -18.46 -30.76 52.68
CA THR A 5 -17.49 -31.66 53.31
C THR A 5 -17.08 -32.77 52.34
N ARG A 6 -16.00 -33.48 52.73
CA ARG A 6 -15.56 -34.84 52.37
C ARG A 6 -14.72 -34.99 51.08
N SER A 7 -13.72 -35.88 50.98
CA SER A 7 -12.92 -36.70 51.92
C SER A 7 -12.00 -37.65 51.11
N LEU A 8 -10.91 -38.12 51.73
CA LEU A 8 -10.18 -39.41 51.54
C LEU A 8 -9.05 -39.56 50.49
N LEU A 9 -7.87 -39.86 51.06
CA LEU A 9 -6.65 -40.60 50.64
C LEU A 9 -6.87 -41.92 49.83
N PRO A 10 -5.86 -42.74 49.40
CA PRO A 10 -4.39 -42.73 49.67
C PRO A 10 -3.44 -43.02 48.47
N SER A 11 -2.15 -42.96 48.81
CA SER A 11 -0.93 -43.43 48.13
C SER A 11 -0.97 -44.81 47.45
N LEU A 12 -0.29 -44.94 46.31
CA LEU A 12 0.27 -46.21 45.81
C LEU A 12 1.65 -45.98 45.18
N THR A 13 2.58 -46.82 45.63
CA THR A 13 3.98 -47.00 45.22
C THR A 13 4.09 -47.66 43.83
N SER A 14 5.18 -47.41 43.10
CA SER A 14 6.08 -48.47 42.61
C SER A 14 7.16 -47.94 41.65
N LEU A 15 8.37 -48.39 41.93
CA LEU A 15 9.57 -48.37 41.09
C LEU A 15 9.41 -49.15 39.76
N HIS A 16 10.36 -48.83 38.87
CA HIS A 16 10.97 -49.69 37.84
C HIS A 16 10.43 -49.57 36.41
N LYS A 17 11.26 -49.02 35.50
CA LYS A 17 11.91 -49.74 34.38
C LYS A 17 12.52 -48.75 33.35
N SER A 18 13.85 -48.74 33.24
CA SER A 18 14.62 -48.28 32.07
C SER A 18 14.56 -49.34 30.95
N PRO A 19 15.00 -49.15 29.68
CA PRO A 19 15.54 -47.98 28.97
C PRO A 19 14.81 -47.67 27.64
N ASN A 20 15.07 -46.51 27.01
CA ASN A 20 15.45 -46.48 25.58
C ASN A 20 15.95 -45.09 25.14
N PRO A 21 17.00 -45.05 24.29
CA PRO A 21 17.59 -43.81 23.78
C PRO A 21 16.93 -43.43 22.46
N SER A 22 16.51 -42.18 22.27
CA SER A 22 16.22 -41.66 20.93
C SER A 22 16.12 -40.13 20.92
N SER A 23 16.85 -39.58 19.95
CA SER A 23 16.62 -38.30 19.28
C SER A 23 16.77 -37.01 20.10
N SER A 24 17.94 -36.41 19.92
CA SER A 24 18.20 -34.97 19.93
C SER A 24 17.05 -34.16 19.33
N LEU A 25 16.47 -33.29 20.16
CA LEU A 25 15.56 -32.23 19.74
C LEU A 25 16.35 -31.17 18.98
N PHE A 26 16.27 -31.18 17.65
CA PHE A 26 16.57 -29.98 16.87
C PHE A 26 15.35 -29.06 16.95
N SER A 27 15.46 -28.04 17.79
CA SER A 27 14.54 -26.90 17.76
C SER A 27 14.76 -26.11 16.47
N SER A 28 14.08 -26.51 15.40
CA SER A 28 13.95 -25.69 14.19
C SER A 28 13.06 -24.49 14.52
N SER A 29 13.68 -23.41 14.97
CA SER A 29 13.06 -22.09 14.94
C SER A 29 12.88 -21.70 13.47
N SER A 30 11.70 -21.96 12.93
CA SER A 30 11.30 -21.47 11.62
C SER A 30 11.13 -19.95 11.71
N GLN A 31 12.22 -19.21 11.50
CA GLN A 31 12.12 -17.79 11.17
C GLN A 31 11.36 -17.63 9.85
N PRO A 32 10.42 -16.67 9.73
CA PRO A 32 9.84 -16.33 8.44
C PRO A 32 10.94 -15.78 7.52
N PRO A 33 10.88 -16.01 6.19
CA PRO A 33 11.89 -15.50 5.27
C PRO A 33 11.74 -13.99 5.15
N ILE A 34 12.55 -13.26 5.90
CA ILE A 34 12.78 -11.83 5.70
C ILE A 34 13.80 -11.71 4.53
N THR A 35 13.65 -10.69 3.68
CA THR A 35 14.65 -10.20 2.68
C THR A 35 14.60 -10.64 1.21
N ASN A 36 13.44 -10.83 0.56
CA ASN A 36 13.39 -10.92 -0.91
C ASN A 36 12.53 -9.84 -1.61
N THR A 37 11.81 -9.02 -0.85
CA THR A 37 10.96 -7.94 -1.39
C THR A 37 11.77 -6.72 -1.83
N ASN A 38 12.75 -6.29 -1.01
CA ASN A 38 13.62 -5.15 -1.33
C ASN A 38 14.40 -5.38 -2.63
N ASN A 39 14.88 -6.60 -2.88
CA ASN A 39 15.59 -6.92 -4.12
C ASN A 39 14.70 -6.79 -5.37
N LYS A 40 13.44 -7.22 -5.27
CA LYS A 40 12.48 -7.10 -6.39
C LYS A 40 12.16 -5.65 -6.71
N ASP A 41 11.88 -4.84 -5.69
CA ASP A 41 11.57 -3.42 -5.87
C ASP A 41 12.78 -2.66 -6.44
N ASN A 42 14.01 -2.97 -6.01
CA ASN A 42 15.24 -2.41 -6.59
C ASN A 42 15.39 -2.71 -8.09
N ILE A 43 15.04 -3.94 -8.52
CA ILE A 43 15.04 -4.32 -9.95
C ILE A 43 13.95 -3.55 -10.72
N ILE A 44 12.80 -3.28 -10.10
CA ILE A 44 11.73 -2.47 -10.72
C ILE A 44 12.21 -1.03 -10.91
N ILE A 45 12.84 -0.44 -9.88
CA ILE A 45 13.38 0.93 -9.89
C ILE A 45 14.48 1.07 -10.95
N SER A 46 15.41 0.12 -11.07
CA SER A 46 16.49 0.20 -12.05
C SER A 46 15.99 0.25 -13.51
N ARG A 47 14.81 -0.32 -13.80
CA ARG A 47 14.20 -0.23 -15.14
C ARG A 47 13.84 1.21 -15.56
N PHE A 48 13.67 2.13 -14.61
CA PHE A 48 13.46 3.55 -14.91
C PHE A 48 14.75 4.29 -15.29
N HIS A 49 15.93 3.73 -14.95
CA HIS A 49 17.23 4.29 -15.32
C HIS A 49 17.72 3.82 -16.70
N HIS A 50 17.47 2.55 -17.05
CA HIS A 50 18.17 1.90 -18.17
C HIS A 50 17.41 1.84 -19.50
N LYS A 51 16.15 2.28 -19.56
CA LYS A 51 15.36 2.27 -20.80
C LYS A 51 15.32 3.65 -21.44
N ASP A 52 15.67 3.71 -22.72
CA ASP A 52 15.61 4.93 -23.54
C ASP A 52 14.18 5.48 -23.63
N TRP A 53 13.18 4.60 -23.70
CA TRP A 53 11.75 4.97 -23.62
C TRP A 53 10.94 4.02 -22.71
N LEU A 54 10.12 4.61 -21.84
CA LEU A 54 9.20 3.92 -20.94
C LEU A 54 7.77 4.37 -21.22
N THR A 55 6.97 3.48 -21.81
CA THR A 55 5.57 3.81 -22.12
C THR A 55 4.73 3.90 -20.84
N SER A 56 3.67 4.72 -20.85
CA SER A 56 2.79 4.88 -19.70
C SER A 56 2.18 3.57 -19.19
N LYS A 57 1.90 2.62 -20.11
CA LYS A 57 1.43 1.28 -19.75
C LYS A 57 2.49 0.50 -18.97
N GLN A 58 3.75 0.53 -19.43
CA GLN A 58 4.86 -0.09 -18.72
C GLN A 58 5.08 0.56 -17.35
N ALA A 59 5.05 1.90 -17.27
CA ALA A 59 5.14 2.62 -16.00
C ALA A 59 4.05 2.19 -15.02
N THR A 60 2.80 2.03 -15.50
CA THR A 60 1.67 1.53 -14.71
C THR A 60 1.90 0.10 -14.21
N THR A 61 2.39 -0.80 -15.07
CA THR A 61 2.72 -2.17 -14.66
C THR A 61 3.82 -2.19 -13.60
N LEU A 62 4.84 -1.34 -13.73
CA LEU A 62 5.96 -1.28 -12.78
C LEU A 62 5.50 -0.78 -11.40
N ILE A 63 4.72 0.31 -11.32
CA ILE A 63 4.20 0.80 -10.03
C ILE A 63 3.29 -0.23 -9.34
N ASN A 64 2.47 -0.96 -10.13
CA ASN A 64 1.63 -2.03 -9.60
C ASN A 64 2.43 -3.21 -9.06
N SER A 65 3.61 -3.49 -9.64
CA SER A 65 4.49 -4.57 -9.19
C SER A 65 5.29 -4.25 -7.93
N LEU A 66 5.29 -2.98 -7.46
CA LEU A 66 5.97 -2.62 -6.21
C LEU A 66 5.32 -3.29 -5.00
N THR A 67 6.16 -3.94 -4.20
CA THR A 67 5.73 -4.58 -2.95
C THR A 67 5.76 -3.58 -1.80
N ASN A 68 6.84 -2.82 -1.67
CA ASN A 68 7.00 -1.81 -0.63
C ASN A 68 6.41 -0.46 -1.08
N PRO A 69 5.31 0.02 -0.46
CA PRO A 69 4.68 1.29 -0.84
C PRO A 69 5.60 2.49 -0.67
N SER A 70 6.58 2.44 0.25
CA SER A 70 7.52 3.56 0.50
C SER A 70 8.46 3.83 -0.69
N THR A 71 8.67 2.83 -1.55
CA THR A 71 9.50 2.98 -2.77
C THR A 71 8.79 3.71 -3.90
N ALA A 72 7.47 3.91 -3.79
CA ALA A 72 6.66 4.58 -4.80
C ALA A 72 7.09 6.05 -5.01
N LEU A 73 7.56 6.73 -3.95
CA LEU A 73 8.11 8.08 -4.07
C LEU A 73 9.37 8.11 -4.93
N THR A 74 10.30 7.18 -4.71
CA THR A 74 11.51 7.06 -5.52
C THR A 74 11.16 6.81 -6.99
N LEU A 75 10.21 5.90 -7.25
CA LEU A 75 9.72 5.64 -8.61
C LEU A 75 9.12 6.90 -9.24
N PHE A 76 8.31 7.64 -8.50
CA PHE A 76 7.70 8.88 -8.99
C PHE A 76 8.73 9.94 -9.35
N ASN A 77 9.74 10.17 -8.50
CA ASN A 77 10.81 11.12 -8.76
C ASN A 77 11.60 10.74 -10.03
N LEU A 78 11.89 9.45 -10.20
CA LEU A 78 12.59 8.97 -11.40
C LEU A 78 11.74 9.08 -12.67
N TYR A 79 10.44 8.79 -12.60
CA TYR A 79 9.60 8.88 -13.78
C TYR A 79 9.34 10.34 -14.18
N SER A 80 9.10 11.22 -13.21
CA SER A 80 8.83 12.64 -13.44
C SER A 80 10.04 13.41 -13.98
N SER A 81 11.27 12.95 -13.73
CA SER A 81 12.49 13.56 -14.30
C SER A 81 12.75 13.18 -15.77
N ARG A 82 11.98 12.25 -16.34
CA ARG A 82 12.22 11.77 -17.71
C ARG A 82 11.56 12.66 -18.76
N LYS A 83 12.17 12.74 -19.94
CA LYS A 83 11.63 13.50 -21.09
C LYS A 83 10.33 12.91 -21.66
N ASP A 84 10.15 11.60 -21.52
CA ASP A 84 8.97 10.85 -21.97
C ASP A 84 7.89 10.74 -20.88
N TYR A 85 7.96 11.58 -19.84
CA TYR A 85 6.99 11.59 -18.76
C TYR A 85 5.56 11.85 -19.28
N ASN A 86 4.73 10.81 -19.18
CA ASN A 86 3.34 10.85 -19.65
C ASN A 86 2.45 10.07 -18.66
N PRO A 87 2.09 10.68 -17.52
CA PRO A 87 1.30 10.04 -16.48
C PRO A 87 -0.16 9.84 -16.93
N THR A 88 -0.62 8.60 -16.92
CA THR A 88 -2.03 8.27 -17.20
C THR A 88 -2.83 8.15 -15.92
N GLN A 89 -4.17 8.22 -16.03
CA GLN A 89 -5.07 8.01 -14.89
C GLN A 89 -4.78 6.70 -14.13
N PRO A 90 -4.64 5.53 -14.79
CA PRO A 90 -4.28 4.29 -14.09
C PRO A 90 -2.96 4.37 -13.33
N PHE A 91 -1.93 4.96 -13.94
CA PHE A 91 -0.65 5.19 -13.28
C PHE A 91 -0.82 6.05 -12.01
N CYS A 92 -1.56 7.16 -12.13
CA CYS A 92 -1.79 8.07 -11.02
C CYS A 92 -2.55 7.39 -9.87
N ILE A 93 -3.60 6.62 -10.15
CA ILE A 93 -4.36 5.87 -9.13
C ILE A 93 -3.43 4.93 -8.36
N SER A 94 -2.64 4.14 -9.09
CA SER A 94 -1.70 3.19 -8.49
C SER A 94 -0.65 3.88 -7.63
N LEU A 95 -0.06 4.96 -8.14
CA LEU A 95 0.95 5.73 -7.42
C LEU A 95 0.37 6.35 -6.14
N ILE A 96 -0.76 7.04 -6.24
CA ILE A 96 -1.43 7.68 -5.10
C ILE A 96 -1.79 6.63 -4.04
N THR A 97 -2.33 5.48 -4.45
CA THR A 97 -2.67 4.39 -3.52
C THR A 97 -1.44 3.94 -2.73
N LYS A 98 -0.30 3.73 -3.39
CA LYS A 98 0.95 3.35 -2.72
C LYS A 98 1.46 4.45 -1.80
N LEU A 99 1.41 5.71 -2.22
CA LEU A 99 1.83 6.86 -1.41
C LEU A 99 0.97 7.01 -0.15
N VAL A 100 -0.35 6.84 -0.26
CA VAL A 100 -1.27 6.85 0.89
C VAL A 100 -0.96 5.69 1.84
N GLN A 101 -0.71 4.48 1.33
CA GLN A 101 -0.28 3.34 2.14
C GLN A 101 1.03 3.60 2.89
N ALA A 102 1.97 4.33 2.27
CA ALA A 102 3.23 4.75 2.88
C ALA A 102 3.09 5.99 3.80
N ARG A 103 1.88 6.56 3.95
CA ARG A 103 1.63 7.83 4.65
C ARG A 103 2.42 9.02 4.09
N GLN A 104 2.74 8.98 2.79
CA GLN A 104 3.45 10.03 2.07
C GLN A 104 2.46 10.89 1.27
N PHE A 105 1.90 11.94 1.89
CA PHE A 105 0.85 12.75 1.26
C PHE A 105 1.38 13.92 0.42
N SER A 106 2.49 14.55 0.83
CA SER A 106 3.08 15.69 0.11
C SER A 106 3.37 15.41 -1.38
N PRO A 107 3.82 14.21 -1.79
CA PRO A 107 4.05 13.92 -3.20
C PRO A 107 2.78 13.85 -4.05
N ILE A 108 1.59 13.63 -3.44
CA ILE A 108 0.33 13.55 -4.18
C ILE A 108 -0.04 14.92 -4.75
N ASP A 109 0.08 15.98 -3.95
CA ASP A 109 -0.13 17.35 -4.42
C ASP A 109 0.87 17.73 -5.53
N THR A 110 2.11 17.23 -5.41
CA THR A 110 3.17 17.44 -6.41
C THR A 110 2.81 16.75 -7.73
N LEU A 111 2.35 15.50 -7.67
CA LEU A 111 1.87 14.75 -8.83
C LEU A 111 0.74 15.49 -9.55
N LEU A 112 -0.30 15.92 -8.82
CA LEU A 112 -1.46 16.59 -9.42
C LEU A 112 -1.07 17.91 -10.10
N LYS A 113 -0.14 18.66 -9.51
CA LYS A 113 0.41 19.90 -10.09
C LYS A 113 1.28 19.65 -11.31
N SER A 114 2.03 18.54 -11.33
CA SER A 114 2.90 18.18 -12.46
C SER A 114 2.15 17.63 -13.67
N LEU A 115 0.84 17.35 -13.56
CA LEU A 115 0.04 16.86 -14.69
C LEU A 115 -0.04 17.93 -15.80
N PRO A 116 0.35 17.59 -17.05
CA PRO A 116 0.29 18.53 -18.16
C PRO A 116 -1.14 19.02 -18.40
N GLN A 117 -1.32 20.34 -18.57
CA GLN A 117 -2.64 20.95 -18.72
C GLN A 117 -3.47 20.29 -19.84
N GLN A 118 -2.84 20.00 -20.97
CA GLN A 118 -3.46 19.33 -22.13
C GLN A 118 -3.99 17.92 -21.81
N GLN A 119 -3.50 17.28 -20.76
CA GLN A 119 -3.89 15.93 -20.36
C GLN A 119 -4.92 15.91 -19.23
N ARG A 120 -5.16 17.04 -18.55
CA ARG A 120 -6.05 17.08 -17.38
C ARG A 120 -7.48 16.63 -17.70
N HIS A 121 -7.97 16.92 -18.89
CA HIS A 121 -9.28 16.48 -19.40
C HIS A 121 -9.44 14.96 -19.54
N ARG A 122 -8.34 14.19 -19.47
CA ARG A 122 -8.36 12.72 -19.51
C ARG A 122 -8.69 12.09 -18.15
N PHE A 123 -8.72 12.88 -17.08
CA PHE A 123 -9.01 12.40 -15.73
C PHE A 123 -10.52 12.44 -15.50
N THR A 124 -11.10 11.27 -15.28
CA THR A 124 -12.55 11.10 -15.19
C THR A 124 -13.10 11.42 -13.80
N GLN A 125 -14.42 11.59 -13.69
CA GLN A 125 -15.09 11.71 -12.39
C GLN A 125 -14.75 10.54 -11.45
N ASP A 126 -14.62 9.32 -11.98
CA ASP A 126 -14.26 8.15 -11.17
C ASP A 126 -12.84 8.24 -10.57
N PHE A 127 -11.91 8.89 -11.28
CA PHE A 127 -10.59 9.19 -10.70
C PHE A 127 -10.71 10.08 -9.46
N PHE A 128 -11.48 11.18 -9.57
CA PHE A 128 -11.65 12.10 -8.45
C PHE A 128 -12.42 11.46 -7.30
N PHE A 129 -13.48 10.70 -7.58
CA PHE A 129 -14.19 9.96 -6.54
C PHE A 129 -13.26 8.97 -5.82
N HIS A 130 -12.38 8.27 -6.55
CA HIS A 130 -11.39 7.39 -5.94
C HIS A 130 -10.39 8.17 -5.07
N LEU A 131 -9.88 9.30 -5.55
CA LEU A 131 -8.93 10.14 -4.82
C LEU A 131 -9.55 10.72 -3.53
N ILE A 132 -10.78 11.22 -3.61
CA ILE A 132 -11.56 11.68 -2.44
C ILE A 132 -11.71 10.54 -1.43
N LYS A 133 -12.03 9.32 -1.90
CA LYS A 133 -12.15 8.14 -1.04
C LYS A 133 -10.85 7.77 -0.33
N LEU A 134 -9.72 7.83 -1.04
CA LEU A 134 -8.39 7.58 -0.45
C LEU A 134 -8.07 8.61 0.64
N TYR A 135 -8.30 9.89 0.37
CA TYR A 135 -8.06 10.95 1.36
C TYR A 135 -8.95 10.82 2.59
N ALA A 136 -10.25 10.57 2.40
CA ALA A 136 -11.19 10.49 3.51
C ALA A 136 -10.98 9.26 4.40
N HIS A 137 -10.90 8.06 3.81
CA HIS A 137 -10.89 6.82 4.59
C HIS A 137 -9.49 6.31 4.95
N GLN A 138 -8.51 6.44 4.06
CA GLN A 138 -7.19 5.86 4.30
C GLN A 138 -6.20 6.88 4.86
N ALA A 139 -6.27 8.14 4.41
CA ALA A 139 -5.41 9.19 4.93
C ALA A 139 -5.99 9.89 6.17
N HIS A 140 -7.30 9.78 6.41
CA HIS A 140 -8.04 10.57 7.42
C HIS A 140 -7.84 12.09 7.23
N ARG A 141 -7.84 12.54 5.98
CA ARG A 141 -7.61 13.93 5.55
C ARG A 141 -8.84 14.47 4.82
N ILE A 142 -9.87 14.83 5.60
CA ILE A 142 -11.12 15.39 5.04
C ILE A 142 -10.87 16.73 4.35
N ASP A 143 -9.94 17.53 4.88
CA ASP A 143 -9.44 18.77 4.24
C ASP A 143 -9.03 18.52 2.78
N LYS A 144 -8.24 17.47 2.54
CA LYS A 144 -7.78 17.09 1.20
C LYS A 144 -8.88 16.48 0.32
N ALA A 145 -9.84 15.80 0.92
CA ALA A 145 -11.02 15.32 0.20
C ALA A 145 -11.87 16.48 -0.34
N VAL A 146 -12.09 17.51 0.49
CA VAL A 146 -12.80 18.76 0.12
C VAL A 146 -12.01 19.53 -0.95
N GLU A 147 -10.69 19.72 -0.76
CA GLU A 147 -9.84 20.38 -1.77
C GLU A 147 -9.91 19.66 -3.13
N THR A 148 -9.90 18.32 -3.12
CA THR A 148 -10.00 17.51 -4.35
C THR A 148 -11.34 17.74 -5.07
N LEU A 149 -12.44 17.85 -4.31
CA LEU A 149 -13.77 18.14 -4.86
C LEU A 149 -13.77 19.49 -5.60
N PHE A 150 -13.22 20.55 -4.98
CA PHE A 150 -13.13 21.87 -5.60
C PHE A 150 -12.11 21.94 -6.74
N MET A 151 -11.15 21.02 -6.79
CA MET A 151 -10.17 20.94 -7.86
C MET A 151 -10.72 20.32 -9.16
N MET A 152 -11.79 19.52 -9.09
CA MET A 152 -12.32 18.78 -10.26
C MET A 152 -12.52 19.66 -11.52
N PRO A 153 -13.11 20.89 -11.43
CA PRO A 153 -13.34 21.72 -12.61
C PRO A 153 -12.05 22.10 -13.35
N ASN A 154 -10.91 22.19 -12.65
CA ASN A 154 -9.60 22.46 -13.25
C ASN A 154 -9.12 21.32 -14.17
N PHE A 155 -9.79 20.17 -14.10
CA PHE A 155 -9.57 18.99 -14.94
C PHE A 155 -10.69 18.79 -15.96
N GLY A 156 -11.65 19.71 -16.07
CA GLY A 156 -12.81 19.56 -16.95
C GLY A 156 -13.83 18.52 -16.48
N SER A 157 -13.71 18.05 -15.22
CA SER A 157 -14.70 17.19 -14.57
C SER A 157 -15.47 18.01 -13.54
N TRP A 158 -16.79 17.86 -13.46
CA TRP A 158 -17.58 18.57 -12.46
C TRP A 158 -17.91 17.66 -11.28
N PRO A 159 -17.90 18.18 -10.04
CA PRO A 159 -18.45 17.48 -8.90
C PRO A 159 -19.89 17.03 -9.16
N THR A 160 -20.22 15.81 -8.73
CA THR A 160 -21.59 15.27 -8.79
C THR A 160 -22.16 15.07 -7.40
N SER A 161 -23.46 14.79 -7.32
CA SER A 161 -24.11 14.41 -6.05
C SER A 161 -23.36 13.28 -5.35
N LYS A 162 -22.83 12.30 -6.10
CA LYS A 162 -22.02 11.21 -5.56
C LYS A 162 -20.75 11.70 -4.86
N THR A 163 -19.99 12.61 -5.47
CA THR A 163 -18.74 13.12 -4.87
C THR A 163 -19.02 14.11 -3.74
N PHE A 164 -20.08 14.92 -3.85
CA PHE A 164 -20.53 15.82 -2.78
C PHE A 164 -20.99 15.06 -1.54
N ASN A 165 -21.92 14.11 -1.70
CA ASN A 165 -22.47 13.32 -0.58
C ASN A 165 -21.43 12.43 0.11
N PHE A 166 -20.29 12.20 -0.53
CA PHE A 166 -19.22 11.41 0.07
C PHE A 166 -18.32 12.27 1.00
N VAL A 167 -18.23 13.58 0.75
CA VAL A 167 -17.40 14.50 1.53
C VAL A 167 -18.16 15.10 2.71
N LEU A 168 -19.49 15.22 2.61
CA LEU A 168 -20.41 15.68 3.66
C LEU A 168 -20.77 14.54 4.62
#